data_AF-A0A7C2C462-F1
#
_entry.id   AF-A0A7C2C462-F1
#
_cell.length_a   1.000
_cell.length_b   1.000
_cell.length_c   1.000
_cell.angle_alpha   90.00
_cell.angle_beta   90.00
_cell.angle_gamma   90.00
#
_symmetry.space_group_name_H-M   'P 1'
#
loop_
_entity.id
_entity.type
_entity.pdbx_description
1 polymer ?
#
loop_
_entity_poly.entity_id
_entity_poly.type
_entity_poly.pdbx_seq_one_letter_code
_entity_poly.pdbx_strand_id
1 'polypeptide(L)'
;MSDIVVDPDLAGLPLGEGAIRSALSWAGCIAGALTTGQYRTFLEAAGFEAVNIRINYRYSPPDLQAEMPAVLRRLPARVLEDLAGRFASATIRAYKPL
;
A
#
# COMPACT_ATOMS: atom_id res chain seq x y z
N MET A 1 -4.19 11.40 10.59
CA MET A 1 -4.99 10.94 9.44
C MET A 1 -4.93 9.42 9.38
N SER A 2 -5.90 8.76 8.75
CA SER A 2 -5.79 7.34 8.38
C SER A 2 -5.73 7.24 6.86
N ASP A 3 -4.88 6.35 6.34
CA ASP A 3 -4.76 6.09 4.90
C ASP A 3 -4.38 4.63 4.63
N ILE A 4 -4.46 4.21 3.37
CA ILE A 4 -3.89 2.96 2.87
C ILE A 4 -2.47 3.24 2.38
N VAL A 5 -1.53 2.41 2.81
CA VAL A 5 -0.11 2.47 2.43
C VAL A 5 0.35 1.14 1.88
N VAL A 6 1.41 1.19 1.08
CA VAL A 6 2.22 0.03 0.75
C VAL A 6 3.37 -0.06 1.74
N ASP A 7 3.57 -1.22 2.38
CA ASP A 7 4.61 -1.40 3.39
C ASP A 7 5.41 -2.71 3.22
N PRO A 8 6.75 -2.64 3.11
CA PRO A 8 7.54 -1.42 2.89
C PRO A 8 7.39 -0.90 1.45
N ASP A 9 7.24 -1.81 0.49
CA ASP A 9 7.13 -1.57 -0.94
C ASP A 9 6.52 -2.80 -1.66
N LEU A 10 6.42 -2.72 -2.99
CA LEU A 10 5.98 -3.83 -3.86
C LEU A 10 7.18 -4.61 -4.46
N ALA A 11 8.41 -4.38 -3.99
CA ALA A 11 9.59 -5.05 -4.52
C ALA A 11 9.62 -6.53 -4.11
N GLY A 12 10.23 -7.36 -4.96
CA GLY A 12 10.36 -8.80 -4.74
C GLY A 12 9.12 -9.62 -5.11
N LEU A 13 8.00 -8.96 -5.45
CA LEU A 13 6.84 -9.65 -6.03
C LEU A 13 7.15 -10.09 -7.47
N PRO A 14 6.57 -11.21 -7.95
CA PRO A 14 6.79 -11.71 -9.30
C PRO A 14 6.08 -10.88 -10.39
N LEU A 15 5.45 -9.77 -10.01
CA LEU A 15 4.81 -8.80 -10.88
C LEU A 15 5.50 -7.45 -10.69
N GLY A 16 5.77 -6.74 -11.78
CA GLY A 16 6.25 -5.36 -11.69
C GLY A 16 5.20 -4.44 -11.08
N GLU A 17 5.64 -3.41 -10.35
CA GLU A 17 4.77 -2.45 -9.68
C GLU A 17 3.72 -1.83 -10.61
N GLY A 18 4.09 -1.46 -11.83
CA GLY A 18 3.12 -0.92 -12.81
C GLY A 18 2.02 -1.90 -13.18
N ALA A 19 2.33 -3.20 -13.28
CA ALA A 19 1.34 -4.24 -13.52
C ALA A 19 0.41 -4.44 -12.31
N ILE A 20 0.97 -4.41 -11.09
CA ILE A 20 0.20 -4.49 -9.84
C ILE A 20 -0.78 -3.31 -9.74
N ARG A 21 -0.30 -2.08 -9.90
CA ARG A 21 -1.13 -0.86 -9.83
C ARG A 21 -2.20 -0.83 -10.91
N SER A 22 -1.86 -1.25 -12.13
CA SER A 22 -2.83 -1.36 -13.23
C SER A 22 -3.92 -2.39 -12.91
N ALA A 23 -3.53 -3.54 -12.35
CA ALA A 23 -4.46 -4.58 -11.93
C ALA A 23 -5.33 -4.18 -10.73
N LEU A 24 -4.90 -3.23 -9.90
CA LEU A 24 -5.66 -2.75 -8.74
C LEU A 24 -6.41 -1.44 -9.02
N SER A 25 -6.41 -0.94 -10.26
CA SER A 25 -6.98 0.37 -10.62
C SER A 25 -8.47 0.53 -10.31
N TRP A 26 -9.23 -0.57 -10.25
CA TRP A 26 -10.62 -0.59 -9.77
C TRP A 26 -10.74 -0.31 -8.27
N ALA A 27 -9.75 -0.74 -7.47
CA ALA A 27 -9.62 -0.43 -6.05
C ALA A 27 -8.86 0.90 -5.87
N GLY A 28 -9.51 2.02 -6.20
CA GLY A 28 -8.87 3.34 -6.33
C GLY A 28 -7.90 3.73 -5.21
N CYS A 29 -8.29 3.56 -3.94
CA CYS A 29 -7.42 3.88 -2.79
C CYS A 29 -6.20 2.97 -2.67
N ILE A 30 -6.27 1.74 -3.18
CA ILE A 30 -5.20 0.74 -3.13
C ILE A 30 -4.22 0.97 -4.28
N ALA A 31 -4.72 1.24 -5.49
CA ALA A 31 -3.87 1.50 -6.65
C ALA A 31 -2.99 2.75 -6.47
N GLY A 32 -3.53 3.78 -5.82
CA GLY A 32 -2.85 5.04 -5.54
C GLY A 32 -2.02 5.05 -4.25
N ALA A 33 -2.04 3.97 -3.47
CA ALA A 33 -1.37 3.92 -2.18
C ALA A 33 0.14 4.19 -2.33
N LEU A 34 0.63 5.18 -1.58
CA LEU A 34 2.04 5.49 -1.48
C LEU A 34 2.74 4.43 -0.62
N THR A 35 4.02 4.19 -0.89
CA THR A 35 4.84 3.43 0.04
C THR A 35 5.04 4.19 1.35
N THR A 36 5.28 3.50 2.46
CA THR A 36 5.61 4.14 3.73
C THR A 36 6.83 5.06 3.62
N GLY A 37 7.80 4.69 2.78
CA GLY A 37 8.93 5.53 2.40
C GLY A 37 8.53 6.80 1.64
N GLN A 38 7.73 6.67 0.57
CA GLN A 38 7.24 7.83 -0.20
C GLN A 38 6.45 8.80 0.68
N TYR A 39 5.57 8.28 1.54
CA TYR A 39 4.78 9.08 2.47
C TYR A 39 5.67 9.92 3.38
N ARG A 40 6.71 9.29 3.95
CA ARG A 40 7.69 9.97 4.79
C ARG A 40 8.41 11.07 4.01
N THR A 41 8.97 10.74 2.86
CA THR A 41 9.71 11.70 2.02
C THR A 41 8.86 12.90 1.63
N PHE A 42 7.59 12.69 1.27
CA PHE A 42 6.71 13.80 0.86
C PHE A 42 6.31 14.69 2.03
N LEU A 43 6.04 14.12 3.20
CA LEU A 43 5.75 14.90 4.41
C LEU A 43 6.98 15.72 4.83
N GLU A 44 8.16 15.10 4.84
CA GLU A 44 9.42 15.78 5.16
C GLU A 44 9.72 16.91 4.17
N ALA A 45 9.55 16.67 2.87
CA ALA A 45 9.71 17.70 1.84
C ALA A 45 8.71 18.86 1.96
N ALA A 46 7.52 18.62 2.51
CA ALA A 46 6.51 19.64 2.80
C ALA A 46 6.76 20.42 4.11
N GLY A 47 7.88 20.13 4.78
CA GLY A 47 8.29 20.75 6.05
C GLY A 47 7.65 20.13 7.28
N PHE A 48 7.10 18.92 7.18
CA PHE A 48 6.68 18.18 8.36
C PHE A 48 7.84 17.40 8.95
N GLU A 49 7.90 17.36 10.27
CA GLU A 49 8.83 16.62 11.08
C GLU A 49 8.09 15.57 11.94
N ALA A 50 8.85 14.74 12.66
CA ALA A 50 8.32 13.71 13.55
C ALA A 50 7.26 12.79 12.88
N VAL A 51 7.49 12.40 11.62
CA VAL A 51 6.57 11.53 10.86
C VAL A 51 6.52 10.14 11.50
N ASN A 52 5.32 9.78 11.98
CA ASN A 52 4.97 8.48 12.53
C ASN A 52 3.88 7.84 11.67
N ILE A 53 4.20 6.68 11.10
CA ILE A 53 3.28 5.84 10.35
C ILE A 53 3.11 4.55 11.13
N ARG A 54 1.92 4.32 11.67
CA ARG A 54 1.59 3.12 12.44
C ARG A 54 0.65 2.23 11.65
N ILE A 55 1.11 1.03 11.31
CA ILE A 55 0.29 0.01 10.67
C ILE A 55 -0.76 -0.48 11.67
N ASN A 56 -2.03 -0.42 11.27
CA ASN A 56 -3.16 -0.86 12.09
C ASN A 56 -3.66 -2.25 11.66
N TYR A 57 -3.68 -2.52 10.36
CA TYR A 57 -4.16 -3.77 9.78
C TYR A 57 -3.52 -4.00 8.41
N ARG A 58 -3.08 -5.23 8.14
CA ARG A 58 -2.58 -5.67 6.83
C ARG A 58 -3.69 -6.43 6.11
N TYR A 59 -3.89 -6.14 4.84
CA TYR A 59 -4.91 -6.80 4.05
C TYR A 59 -4.53 -8.25 3.77
N SER A 60 -5.56 -9.07 3.59
CA SER A 60 -5.50 -10.46 3.16
C SER A 60 -6.17 -10.61 1.79
N PRO A 61 -5.95 -11.71 1.06
CA PRO A 61 -6.60 -11.92 -0.23
C PRO A 61 -8.13 -11.81 -0.19
N PRO A 62 -8.85 -12.33 0.82
CA PRO A 62 -10.29 -12.10 0.96
C PRO A 62 -10.69 -10.62 0.98
N ASP A 63 -9.87 -9.75 1.55
CA ASP A 63 -10.15 -8.30 1.59
C ASP A 63 -10.05 -7.65 0.21
N LEU A 64 -9.28 -8.27 -0.71
CA LEU A 64 -9.11 -7.82 -2.09
C LEU A 64 -10.04 -8.58 -3.07
N GLN A 65 -10.65 -9.69 -2.65
CA GLN A 65 -11.31 -10.65 -3.53
C GLN A 65 -12.55 -10.11 -4.25
N ALA A 66 -13.31 -9.19 -3.64
CA ALA A 66 -14.62 -8.76 -4.13
C ALA A 66 -14.58 -8.27 -5.59
N GLU A 67 -13.48 -7.63 -6.00
CA GLU A 67 -13.34 -7.07 -7.35
C GLU A 67 -11.95 -7.34 -7.98
N MET A 68 -11.17 -8.27 -7.41
CA MET A 68 -9.86 -8.69 -7.94
C MET A 68 -9.92 -9.17 -9.40
N PRO A 69 -9.06 -8.69 -10.32
CA PRO A 69 -9.11 -9.11 -11.70
C PRO A 69 -8.59 -10.54 -11.86
N ALA A 70 -9.02 -11.21 -12.94
CA ALA A 70 -8.66 -12.59 -13.24
C ALA A 70 -7.14 -12.84 -13.31
N VAL A 71 -6.35 -11.83 -13.68
CA VAL A 71 -4.87 -11.93 -13.73
C VAL A 71 -4.27 -12.16 -12.34
N LEU A 72 -4.77 -11.48 -11.30
CA LEU A 72 -4.28 -11.65 -9.93
C LEU A 72 -4.80 -12.96 -9.32
N ARG A 73 -6.00 -13.42 -9.71
CA ARG A 73 -6.56 -14.71 -9.26
C ARG A 73 -5.78 -15.93 -9.77
N ARG A 74 -4.99 -15.79 -10.83
CA ARG A 74 -4.13 -16.85 -11.37
C ARG A 74 -2.79 -16.97 -10.66
N LEU A 75 -2.45 -16.04 -9.79
CA LEU A 75 -1.20 -16.09 -9.03
C LEU A 75 -1.24 -17.25 -8.03
N PRO A 76 -0.09 -17.86 -7.71
CA PRO A 76 0.00 -18.82 -6.62
C PRO A 76 -0.50 -18.20 -5.31
N ALA A 77 -1.23 -18.96 -4.49
CA ALA A 77 -1.80 -18.45 -3.23
C ALA A 77 -0.78 -17.69 -2.37
N ARG A 78 0.44 -18.22 -2.22
CA ARG A 78 1.52 -17.55 -1.48
C ARG A 78 1.88 -16.16 -2.00
N VAL A 79 1.81 -15.96 -3.32
CA VAL A 79 2.13 -14.68 -3.97
C VAL A 79 0.98 -13.70 -3.73
N LEU A 80 -0.25 -14.21 -3.76
CA LEU A 80 -1.42 -13.40 -3.51
C LEU A 80 -1.50 -12.94 -2.04
N GLU A 81 -1.14 -13.82 -1.09
CA GLU A 81 -0.99 -13.48 0.32
C GLU A 81 0.09 -12.40 0.53
N ASP A 82 1.28 -12.56 -0.07
CA ASP A 82 2.36 -11.56 0.04
C ASP A 82 1.93 -10.21 -0.57
N LEU A 83 1.32 -10.23 -1.77
CA LEU A 83 0.79 -9.04 -2.42
C LEU A 83 -0.25 -8.32 -1.54
N ALA A 84 -1.24 -9.07 -1.01
CA ALA A 84 -2.27 -8.48 -0.17
C ALA A 84 -1.67 -7.88 1.11
N GLY A 85 -0.74 -8.59 1.74
CA GLY A 85 -0.05 -8.17 2.96
C GLY A 85 0.85 -6.93 2.80
N ARG A 86 1.21 -6.56 1.55
CA ARG A 86 1.91 -5.29 1.26
C ARG A 86 1.00 -4.08 1.44
N PHE A 87 -0.30 -4.24 1.25
CA PHE A 87 -1.24 -3.16 1.50
C PHE A 87 -1.65 -3.17 2.96
N ALA A 88 -1.69 -1.99 3.57
CA ALA A 88 -2.07 -1.85 4.96
C ALA A 88 -2.81 -0.56 5.23
N SER A 89 -3.78 -0.60 6.14
CA SER A 89 -4.31 0.62 6.75
C SER A 89 -3.31 1.13 7.79
N ALA A 90 -3.07 2.44 7.79
CA ALA A 90 -2.13 3.08 8.69
C ALA A 90 -2.67 4.38 9.28
N THR A 91 -2.36 4.62 10.54
CA THR A 91 -2.51 5.94 11.15
C THR A 91 -1.23 6.74 10.93
N ILE A 92 -1.37 7.90 10.31
CA ILE A 92 -0.28 8.80 9.96
C ILE A 92 -0.38 10.06 10.84
N ARG A 93 0.72 10.37 11.51
CA ARG A 93 0.90 11.58 12.33
C ARG A 93 2.21 12.26 11.92
N ALA A 94 2.19 13.57 11.81
CA ALA A 94 3.37 14.40 11.59
C ALA A 94 3.12 15.78 12.19
N TYR A 95 4.20 16.49 12.50
CA TYR A 95 4.16 17.83 13.08
C TYR A 95 4.77 18.82 12.09
N LYS A 96 4.16 20.00 11.92
CA LYS A 96 4.78 21.07 11.13
C LYS A 96 5.22 22.19 12.08
N PRO A 97 6.53 22.46 12.21
CA PRO A 97 6.99 23.63 12.94
C PRO A 97 6.47 24.90 12.26
N LEU A 98 6.11 25.88 13.08
CA LEU A 98 5.64 27.20 12.63
C LEU A 98 6.78 28.05 12.10
#